data_AF-X0XZZ5-F1
#
_entry.id   AF-X0XZZ5-F1
#
_cell.length_a   1.000
_cell.length_b   1.000
_cell.length_c   1.000
_cell.angle_alpha   90.00
_cell.angle_beta   90.00
_cell.angle_gamma   90.00
#
_symmetry.space_group_name_H-M   'P 1'
#
loop_
_entity.id
_entity.type
_entity.pdbx_description
1 polymer ?
#
loop_
_entity_poly.entity_id
_entity_poly.type
_entity_poly.pdbx_seq_one_letter_code
_entity_poly.pdbx_strand_id
1 'polypeptide(L)' 'MSLAELLEKAKEYLPPEKLPLVEDAYAFAAKAHEGQVRKSGDAYIEHPLQVAFILAEQHFDASTLAAALLHDVP' A
#
# COMPACT_ATOMS: atom_id res chain seq x y z
N MET A 1 6.12 -7.20 -4.57
CA MET A 1 5.73 -7.31 -3.14
C MET A 1 4.25 -7.61 -3.09
N SER A 2 3.68 -8.09 -1.99
CA SER A 2 2.25 -8.35 -1.87
C SER A 2 1.60 -7.53 -0.75
N LEU A 3 0.28 -7.31 -0.86
CA LEU A 3 -0.51 -6.75 0.23
C LEU A 3 -0.35 -7.56 1.52
N ALA A 4 -0.28 -8.89 1.42
CA ALA A 4 -0.10 -9.76 2.58
C ALA A 4 1.21 -9.45 3.33
N GLU A 5 2.32 -9.26 2.62
CA GLU A 5 3.60 -8.87 3.23
C GLU A 5 3.52 -7.50 3.92
N LEU A 6 2.85 -6.52 3.30
CA LEU A 6 2.62 -5.21 3.92
C LEU A 6 1.79 -5.32 5.21
N LEU A 7 0.71 -6.09 5.19
CA LEU A 7 -0.17 -6.27 6.34
C LEU A 7 0.51 -7.03 7.48
N GLU A 8 1.28 -8.08 7.17
CA GLU A 8 2.08 -8.77 8.19
C GLU A 8 3.09 -7.83 8.83
N LYS A 9 3.78 -6.99 8.05
CA LYS A 9 4.69 -5.99 8.61
C LYS A 9 3.97 -4.95 9.47
N ALA A 10 2.83 -4.46 8.99
CA ALA A 10 2.02 -3.46 9.69
C ALA A 10 1.44 -4.00 11.02
N LYS A 11 1.07 -5.28 11.07
CA LYS A 11 0.56 -5.96 12.29
C LYS A 11 1.56 -6.00 13.44
N GLU A 12 2.85 -5.89 13.16
CA GLU A 12 3.89 -5.89 14.20
C GLU A 12 3.79 -4.68 15.15
N TYR A 13 3.23 -3.55 14.68
CA TYR A 13 3.23 -2.30 15.44
C TYR A 13 1.91 -1.52 15.39
N LEU A 14 1.05 -1.72 14.38
CA LEU A 14 -0.26 -1.10 14.33
C LEU A 14 -1.28 -1.92 15.13
N PRO A 15 -2.22 -1.25 15.83
CA PRO A 15 -3.31 -1.96 16.47
C PRO A 15 -4.27 -2.53 15.40
N PRO A 16 -4.88 -3.71 15.64
CA PRO A 16 -5.63 -4.43 14.61
C PRO A 16 -6.74 -3.63 13.93
N GLU A 17 -7.40 -2.72 14.67
CA GLU A 17 -8.47 -1.85 14.15
C GLU A 17 -7.99 -0.84 13.09
N LYS A 18 -6.67 -0.66 12.92
CA LYS A 18 -6.10 0.25 11.92
C LYS A 18 -5.74 -0.45 10.61
N LEU A 19 -5.61 -1.78 10.61
CA LEU A 19 -5.25 -2.54 9.41
C LEU A 19 -6.30 -2.45 8.28
N PRO A 20 -7.62 -2.42 8.56
CA PRO A 20 -8.62 -2.28 7.50
C PRO A 20 -8.43 -1.03 6.64
N LEU A 21 -7.95 0.08 7.22
CA LEU A 21 -7.66 1.31 6.46
C LEU A 21 -6.59 1.08 5.38
N VAL A 22 -5.55 0.31 5.70
CA VAL A 22 -4.46 0.00 4.77
C VAL A 22 -4.94 -0.97 3.67
N GLU A 23 -5.73 -1.96 4.06
CA GLU A 23 -6.33 -2.92 3.13
C GLU A 23 -7.31 -2.24 2.15
N ASP A 24 -8.20 -1.39 2.65
CA ASP A 24 -9.15 -0.64 1.83
C ASP A 24 -8.43 0.33 0.88
N ALA A 25 -7.38 1.00 1.35
CA ALA A 25 -6.57 1.88 0.51
C ALA A 25 -5.88 1.10 -0.62
N TYR A 26 -5.34 -0.08 -0.34
CA TYR A 26 -4.76 -0.94 -1.38
C TYR A 26 -5.81 -1.38 -2.38
N ALA A 27 -6.97 -1.86 -1.92
CA ALA A 27 -8.05 -2.32 -2.80
C ALA A 27 -8.54 -1.21 -3.73
N PHE A 28 -8.66 0.02 -3.21
CA PHE A 28 -9.00 1.19 -3.99
C PHE A 28 -7.92 1.54 -5.01
N ALA A 29 -6.65 1.62 -4.59
CA ALA A 29 -5.53 1.94 -5.46
C ALA A 29 -5.34 0.89 -6.58
N ALA A 30 -5.43 -0.40 -6.24
CA ALA A 30 -5.32 -1.50 -7.19
C ALA A 30 -6.41 -1.42 -8.27
N LYS A 31 -7.64 -1.08 -7.88
CA LYS A 31 -8.73 -0.85 -8.82
C LYS A 31 -8.52 0.41 -9.67
N ALA A 32 -8.06 1.50 -9.07
CA ALA A 32 -7.80 2.75 -9.80
C ALA A 32 -6.68 2.61 -10.83
N HIS A 33 -5.70 1.75 -10.56
CA HIS A 33 -4.58 1.43 -11.45
C HIS A 33 -4.81 0.21 -12.35
N GLU A 34 -6.03 -0.34 -12.42
CA GLU A 34 -6.32 -1.51 -13.25
C GLU A 34 -5.97 -1.24 -14.73
N GLY A 35 -5.19 -2.14 -15.33
CA GLY A 35 -4.71 -2.00 -16.71
C GLY A 35 -3.58 -0.98 -16.92
N GLN A 36 -3.15 -0.27 -15.88
CA GLN A 36 -2.05 0.69 -15.96
C GLN A 36 -0.70 0.00 -15.75
N VAL A 37 0.27 0.37 -16.59
CA VAL A 37 1.62 -0.17 -16.56
C VAL A 37 2.64 0.97 -16.50
N ARG A 38 3.73 0.76 -15.77
CA ARG A 38 4.87 1.70 -15.77
C ARG A 38 5.71 1.51 -17.03
N LYS A 39 6.64 2.45 -17.27
CA LYS A 39 7.63 2.34 -18.36
C LYS A 39 8.50 1.08 -18.26
N SER A 40 8.65 0.50 -17.07
CA SER A 40 9.37 -0.77 -16.85
C SER A 40 8.60 -2.00 -17.34
N GLY A 41 7.28 -1.90 -17.55
CA GLY A 41 6.39 -3.02 -17.86
C GLY A 41 5.65 -3.59 -16.65
N ASP A 42 6.01 -3.19 -15.43
CA ASP A 42 5.33 -3.64 -14.21
C ASP A 42 3.94 -3.00 -14.05
N ALA A 43 3.04 -3.69 -13.38
CA ALA A 43 1.75 -3.14 -12.96
C ALA A 43 1.97 -1.91 -12.08
N TYR A 44 1.22 -0.83 -12.34
CA TYR A 44 1.46 0.45 -11.65
C TYR A 44 1.35 0.32 -10.11
N ILE A 45 0.42 -0.51 -9.63
CA ILE A 45 0.18 -0.76 -8.20
C ILE A 45 1.41 -1.26 -7.42
N GLU A 46 2.39 -1.89 -8.09
CA GLU A 46 3.62 -2.34 -7.43
C GLU A 46 4.42 -1.16 -6.84
N HIS A 47 4.38 0.01 -7.48
CA HIS A 47 5.09 1.19 -7.01
C HIS A 47 4.52 1.76 -5.69
N PRO A 48 3.21 2.12 -5.59
CA PRO A 48 2.63 2.53 -4.31
C PRO A 48 2.77 1.49 -3.20
N LEU A 49 2.69 0.19 -3.55
CA LEU A 49 2.86 -0.89 -2.58
C LEU A 49 4.29 -0.94 -2.00
N GLN A 50 5.33 -0.78 -2.83
CA GLN A 50 6.72 -0.70 -2.37
C GLN A 50 6.95 0.52 -1.48
N VAL A 51 6.40 1.68 -1.84
CA VAL A 51 6.50 2.89 -1.01
C VAL A 51 5.85 2.67 0.36
N ALA A 52 4.64 2.11 0.40
CA ALA A 52 3.95 1.80 1.64
C ALA A 52 4.74 0.82 2.51
N PHE A 53 5.40 -0.18 1.91
CA PHE A 53 6.24 -1.11 2.66
C PHE A 53 7.45 -0.44 3.31
N ILE A 54 8.17 0.42 2.58
CA ILE A 54 9.33 1.17 3.13
C ILE A 54 8.90 2.06 4.31
N LEU A 55 7.69 2.62 4.27
CA LEU A 55 7.14 3.40 5.38
C LEU A 55 6.72 2.48 6.54
N ALA A 56 6.20 1.28 6.26
CA ALA A 56 5.89 0.31 7.30
C ALA A 56 7.15 -0.20 8.01
N GLU A 57 8.29 -0.33 7.32
CA GLU A 57 9.59 -0.64 7.95
C GLU A 57 10.06 0.43 8.95
N GLN A 58 9.60 1.68 8.76
CA GLN A 58 9.87 2.81 9.64
C GLN A 58 8.76 3.05 10.68
N HIS A 59 7.78 2.14 10.78
CA HIS A 59 6.65 2.21 11.71
C HIS A 59 5.78 3.47 11.58
N PHE A 60 5.59 3.97 10.36
CA PHE A 60 4.64 5.07 10.11
C PHE A 60 3.19 4.64 10.38
N ASP A 61 2.33 5.60 10.72
CA ASP A 61 0.94 5.31 11.07
C ASP A 61 0.11 4.82 9.87
N ALA A 62 -1.04 4.19 10.16
CA ALA A 62 -1.94 3.65 9.15
C ALA A 62 -2.39 4.69 8.10
N SER A 63 -2.58 5.95 8.52
CA SER A 63 -2.97 7.03 7.62
C SER A 63 -1.86 7.33 6.60
N THR A 64 -0.60 7.33 7.04
CA THR A 64 0.55 7.51 6.16
C THR A 64 0.71 6.33 5.20
N LEU A 65 0.51 5.09 5.66
CA LEU A 65 0.55 3.92 4.77
C LEU A 65 -0.55 3.98 3.71
N ALA A 66 -1.77 4.34 4.12
CA ALA A 66 -2.89 4.54 3.19
C ALA A 66 -2.58 5.65 2.18
N ALA A 67 -2.06 6.79 2.64
CA ALA A 67 -1.66 7.88 1.75
C ALA A 67 -0.59 7.43 0.74
N ALA A 68 0.39 6.62 1.17
CA ALA A 68 1.40 6.07 0.29
C ALA A 68 0.83 5.10 -0.76
N LEU A 69 -0.18 4.30 -0.41
CA LEU A 69 -0.89 3.47 -1.39
C LEU A 69 -1.69 4.31 -2.40
N LEU A 70 -2.17 5.47 -1.99
CA LEU A 70 -3.06 6.33 -2.78
C LEU A 70 -2.34 7.46 -3.54
N HIS A 71 -1.04 7.68 -3.32
CA HIS A 71 -0.37 8.93 -3.70
C HIS A 71 -0.36 9.23 -5.21
N ASP A 72 -0.45 8.20 -6.04
CA ASP A 72 -0.45 8.29 -7.50
C ASP A 72 -1.80 7.89 -8.13
N VAL A 73 -2.87 7.78 -7.33
CA VAL A 73 -4.22 7.49 -7.86
C VAL A 73 -4.62 8.59 -8.88
N PRO A 74 -5.17 8.23 -10.06
CA PRO A 74 -5.59 9.17 -11.10
C PRO A 74 -6.73 10.13 -10.72
#